data_AF-A0A6I6LDZ2-F1
#
_entry.id   AF-A0A6I6LDZ2-F1
#
_cell.length_a   1.000
_cell.length_b   1.000
_cell.length_c   1.000
_cell.angle_alpha   90.00
_cell.angle_beta   90.00
_cell.angle_gamma   90.00
#
_symmetry.space_group_name_H-M   'P 1'
#
loop_
_entity.id
_entity.type
_entity.pdbx_description
1 polymer ?
#
loop_
_entity_poly.entity_id
_entity_poly.type
_entity_poly.pdbx_seq_one_letter_code
_entity_poly.pdbx_strand_id
1 'polypeptide(L)'
;MRIGLVGAALLVLSACVGGPRAPAGFEPRIANPSAIISAEIAFARLAQEKGQWTAFRETAAKDAVMFDPEPNLAQAWLKGRADPPAAVKWQAHKAFMSCDGKTGATTGAWQRPNGTFGYFTTIWQFIQKNERGDGEWKWVVDHGDALSTPRVPKEMIETKVASCKGRAPALLTAPAEGAQMKSGFSRDQSLSYTWVVQPDGSRTVEVKLWNGQMSETVILDQVAASK
;
A
#
# COMPACT_ATOMS: atom_id res chain seq x y z
N MET A 1 -61.88 47.12 47.41
CA MET A 1 -61.73 47.83 46.11
C MET A 1 -60.76 46.99 45.27
N ARG A 2 -61.26 45.95 44.62
CA ARG A 2 -61.52 45.83 43.16
C ARG A 2 -60.24 45.78 42.30
N ILE A 3 -59.99 44.57 41.76
CA ILE A 3 -59.50 44.22 40.41
C ILE A 3 -58.02 44.62 40.17
N GLY A 4 -57.05 43.76 39.86
CA GLY A 4 -57.05 42.44 39.22
C GLY A 4 -56.03 42.50 38.07
N LEU A 5 -55.12 41.53 37.95
CA LEU A 5 -54.71 41.01 36.64
C LEU A 5 -53.88 39.72 36.80
N VAL A 6 -54.39 38.70 36.11
CA VAL A 6 -53.84 37.37 35.89
C VAL A 6 -52.57 37.48 35.05
N GLY A 7 -51.57 36.66 35.39
CA GLY A 7 -50.38 36.48 34.57
C GLY A 7 -49.75 35.10 34.82
N ALA A 8 -50.43 34.05 34.34
CA ALA A 8 -49.87 32.71 34.25
C ALA A 8 -48.82 32.68 33.13
N ALA A 9 -47.58 32.31 33.45
CA ALA A 9 -46.57 31.96 32.47
C ALA A 9 -46.07 30.54 32.74
N LEU A 10 -46.34 29.66 31.77
CA LEU A 10 -46.15 28.22 31.83
C LEU A 10 -44.67 27.82 31.87
N LEU A 11 -44.35 26.88 32.75
CA LEU A 11 -43.19 25.99 32.65
C LEU A 11 -43.40 25.03 31.47
N VAL A 12 -42.58 25.14 30.43
CA VAL A 12 -42.47 24.12 29.39
C VAL A 12 -41.07 23.52 29.43
N LEU A 13 -40.96 22.36 30.07
CA LEU A 13 -39.92 21.37 29.81
C LEU A 13 -40.22 20.73 28.45
N SER A 14 -39.32 20.83 27.48
CA SER A 14 -39.33 19.91 26.33
C SER A 14 -37.95 19.74 25.70
N ALA A 15 -37.43 18.53 25.96
CA ALA A 15 -36.82 17.62 25.01
C ALA A 15 -35.58 18.08 24.22
N CYS A 16 -34.48 17.42 24.56
CA CYS A 16 -33.27 17.26 23.77
C CYS A 16 -33.57 17.04 22.28
N VAL A 17 -33.25 18.01 21.43
CA VAL A 17 -33.06 17.74 20.01
C VAL A 17 -31.67 17.11 19.87
N GLY A 18 -31.60 15.81 20.14
CA GLY A 18 -30.57 14.95 19.60
C GLY A 18 -30.79 14.85 18.09
N GLY A 19 -30.27 15.81 17.32
CA GLY A 19 -30.07 15.61 15.89
C GLY A 19 -29.24 14.33 15.68
N PRO A 20 -29.39 13.64 14.54
CA PRO A 20 -28.61 12.43 14.27
C PRO A 20 -27.13 12.78 14.46
N ARG A 21 -26.55 12.26 15.55
CA ARG A 21 -25.11 12.29 15.76
C ARG A 21 -24.55 11.57 14.54
N ALA A 22 -23.89 12.30 13.66
CA ALA A 22 -23.03 11.69 12.66
C ALA A 22 -22.19 10.64 13.42
N PRO A 23 -22.07 9.39 12.92
CA PRO A 23 -21.31 8.39 13.62
C PRO A 23 -19.92 8.96 13.90
N ALA A 24 -19.60 9.08 15.18
CA ALA A 24 -18.26 9.44 15.62
C ALA A 24 -17.34 8.30 15.13
N GLY A 25 -16.62 8.54 14.02
CA GLY A 25 -15.78 7.49 13.45
C GLY A 25 -15.39 7.60 11.97
N PHE A 26 -15.69 8.69 11.26
CA PHE A 26 -15.08 8.92 9.94
C PHE A 26 -14.63 10.36 9.80
N GLU A 27 -13.49 10.69 10.44
CA GLU A 27 -12.62 11.65 9.80
C GLU A 27 -11.99 10.94 8.61
N PRO A 28 -12.15 11.42 7.36
CA PRO A 28 -11.31 10.96 6.29
C PRO A 28 -9.88 11.29 6.72
N ARG A 29 -9.11 10.30 7.16
CA ARG A 29 -7.66 10.43 7.11
C ARG A 29 -7.34 10.47 5.62
N ILE A 30 -7.26 11.68 5.09
CA ILE A 30 -7.16 11.95 3.66
C ILE A 30 -6.00 11.13 3.12
N ALA A 31 -6.29 10.22 2.20
CA ALA A 31 -5.28 9.47 1.48
C ALA A 31 -4.23 10.46 0.93
N ASN A 32 -2.98 10.25 1.31
CA ASN A 32 -1.85 11.11 0.97
C ASN A 32 -0.77 10.27 0.26
N PRO A 33 -0.83 10.14 -1.08
CA PRO A 33 0.18 9.41 -1.85
C PRO A 33 1.61 9.90 -1.63
N SER A 34 1.82 11.16 -1.24
CA SER A 34 3.16 11.66 -0.91
C SER A 34 3.78 10.91 0.26
N ALA A 35 2.99 10.36 1.19
CA ALA A 35 3.49 9.59 2.33
C ALA A 35 4.21 8.30 1.89
N ILE A 36 3.64 7.55 0.94
CA ILE A 36 4.29 6.33 0.42
C ILE A 36 5.44 6.66 -0.54
N ILE A 37 5.36 7.78 -1.27
CA ILE A 37 6.49 8.27 -2.07
C ILE A 37 7.67 8.63 -1.16
N SER A 38 7.43 9.31 -0.04
CA SER A 38 8.47 9.61 0.94
C SER A 38 9.04 8.34 1.58
N ALA A 39 8.21 7.35 1.89
CA ALA A 39 8.67 6.06 2.40
C ALA A 39 9.57 5.34 1.39
N GLU A 40 9.21 5.34 0.10
CA GLU A 40 10.01 4.75 -0.98
C GLU A 40 11.35 5.45 -1.16
N ILE A 41 11.37 6.79 -1.17
CA ILE A 41 12.61 7.56 -1.27
C ILE A 41 13.50 7.32 -0.05
N ALA A 42 12.92 7.28 1.16
CA ALA A 42 13.66 6.99 2.38
C ALA A 42 14.25 5.58 2.35
N PHE A 43 13.51 4.60 1.84
CA PHE A 43 13.98 3.23 1.66
C PHE A 43 15.14 3.15 0.65
N ALA A 44 15.01 3.80 -0.51
CA ALA A 44 16.08 3.88 -1.51
C ALA A 44 17.35 4.54 -0.94
N ARG A 45 17.21 5.65 -0.22
CA ARG A 45 18.35 6.34 0.43
C ARG A 45 19.02 5.47 1.48
N LEU A 46 18.23 4.82 2.34
CA LEU A 46 18.75 3.91 3.35
C LEU A 46 19.60 2.80 2.73
N ALA A 47 19.20 2.26 1.58
CA ALA A 47 19.97 1.25 0.87
C ALA A 47 21.30 1.79 0.32
N GLN A 48 21.33 3.04 -0.15
CA GLN A 48 22.58 3.66 -0.61
C GLN A 48 23.52 4.01 0.56
N GLU A 49 22.96 4.41 1.70
CA GLU A 49 23.74 4.92 2.85
C GLU A 49 24.22 3.82 3.79
N LYS A 50 23.39 2.78 4.02
CA LYS A 50 23.65 1.73 5.00
C LYS A 50 23.74 0.32 4.42
N GLY A 51 23.47 0.16 3.13
CA GLY A 51 23.49 -1.13 2.45
C GLY A 51 22.08 -1.65 2.14
N GLN A 52 22.00 -2.37 1.01
CA GLN A 52 20.74 -2.84 0.43
C GLN A 52 19.97 -3.79 1.34
N TRP A 53 20.57 -4.90 1.77
CA TRP A 53 19.91 -5.88 2.64
C TRP A 53 19.66 -5.34 4.04
N THR A 54 20.48 -4.41 4.51
CA THR A 54 20.21 -3.66 5.74
C THR A 54 18.93 -2.84 5.61
N ALA A 55 18.78 -2.05 4.55
CA ALA A 55 17.58 -1.27 4.32
C ALA A 55 16.33 -2.16 4.18
N PHE A 56 16.42 -3.25 3.41
CA PHE A 56 15.30 -4.18 3.23
C PHE A 56 14.84 -4.76 4.56
N ARG A 57 15.76 -5.20 5.44
CA ARG A 57 15.40 -5.72 6.77
C ARG A 57 14.71 -4.67 7.65
N GLU A 58 15.23 -3.45 7.64
CA GLU A 58 14.74 -2.36 8.49
C GLU A 58 13.34 -1.87 8.10
N THR A 59 13.02 -1.88 6.80
CA THR A 59 11.75 -1.33 6.28
C THR A 59 10.68 -2.39 6.00
N ALA A 60 11.04 -3.68 6.05
CA ALA A 60 10.10 -4.79 5.92
C ALA A 60 9.14 -4.92 7.10
N ALA A 61 7.90 -5.27 6.81
CA ALA A 61 7.00 -5.85 7.79
C ALA A 61 7.50 -7.24 8.22
N LYS A 62 6.99 -7.76 9.35
CA LYS A 62 7.44 -9.03 9.93
C LYS A 62 7.19 -10.23 9.00
N ASP A 63 6.07 -10.23 8.30
CA ASP A 63 5.62 -11.27 7.37
C ASP A 63 5.76 -10.85 5.89
N ALA A 64 6.61 -9.86 5.63
CA ALA A 64 6.81 -9.35 4.29
C ALA A 64 7.41 -10.41 3.37
N VAL A 65 6.96 -10.41 2.11
CA VAL A 65 7.45 -11.30 1.06
C VAL A 65 8.33 -10.49 0.11
N MET A 66 9.49 -11.01 -0.25
CA MET A 66 10.34 -10.42 -1.29
C MET A 66 10.69 -11.45 -2.36
N PHE A 67 10.94 -10.99 -3.58
CA PHE A 67 11.30 -11.84 -4.72
C PHE A 67 12.79 -11.71 -5.04
N ASP A 68 13.53 -12.82 -4.97
CA ASP A 68 14.95 -12.89 -5.34
C ASP A 68 15.40 -14.32 -5.74
N PRO A 69 15.07 -14.79 -6.96
CA PRO A 69 13.92 -14.41 -7.78
C PRO A 69 12.61 -15.04 -7.29
N GLU A 70 12.70 -16.10 -6.49
CA GLU A 70 11.57 -16.81 -5.87
C GLU A 70 10.98 -16.02 -4.69
N PRO A 71 9.70 -16.24 -4.32
CA PRO A 71 9.08 -15.59 -3.19
C PRO A 71 9.66 -16.12 -1.88
N ASN A 72 10.14 -15.22 -1.02
CA ASN A 72 10.73 -15.56 0.26
C ASN A 72 10.15 -14.69 1.38
N LEU A 73 10.01 -15.26 2.59
CA LEU A 73 9.78 -14.45 3.79
C LEU A 73 11.02 -13.59 4.05
N ALA A 74 10.89 -12.28 3.85
CA ALA A 74 12.01 -11.35 3.80
C ALA A 74 12.89 -11.38 5.06
N GLN A 75 12.27 -11.37 6.24
CA GLN A 75 12.99 -11.40 7.52
C GLN A 75 13.83 -12.69 7.68
N ALA A 76 13.30 -13.83 7.23
CA ALA A 76 14.01 -15.10 7.30
C ALA A 76 15.14 -15.16 6.25
N TRP A 77 14.83 -14.77 5.01
CA TRP A 77 15.78 -14.79 3.90
C TRP A 77 16.98 -13.88 4.13
N LEU A 78 16.75 -12.67 4.62
CA LEU A 78 17.78 -11.65 4.81
C LEU A 78 18.59 -11.82 6.09
N LYS A 79 18.21 -12.74 6.98
CA LYS A 79 18.88 -12.95 8.27
C LYS A 79 20.35 -13.33 8.06
N GLY A 80 21.25 -12.52 8.60
CA GLY A 80 22.71 -12.76 8.52
C GLY A 80 23.33 -12.52 7.14
N ARG A 81 22.56 -12.09 6.13
CA ARG A 81 23.11 -11.76 4.80
C ARG A 81 23.87 -10.44 4.85
N ALA A 82 25.13 -10.49 4.42
CA ALA A 82 25.95 -9.31 4.21
C ALA A 82 25.44 -8.50 3.01
N ASP A 83 25.53 -7.18 3.11
CA ASP A 83 25.18 -6.28 2.02
C ASP A 83 26.08 -6.50 0.79
N PRO A 84 25.54 -6.38 -0.44
CA PRO A 84 26.37 -6.38 -1.63
C PRO A 84 27.31 -5.16 -1.62
N PRO A 85 28.48 -5.20 -2.30
CA PRO A 85 29.43 -4.08 -2.32
C PRO A 85 28.84 -2.77 -2.83
N ALA A 86 27.81 -2.84 -3.68
CA ALA A 86 27.08 -1.70 -4.18
C ALA A 86 25.59 -2.03 -4.25
N ALA A 87 24.77 -1.13 -3.71
CA ALA A 87 23.32 -1.24 -3.73
C ALA A 87 22.76 -0.96 -5.13
N VAL A 88 21.65 -1.62 -5.47
CA VAL A 88 20.82 -1.26 -6.60
C VAL A 88 20.26 0.16 -6.38
N LYS A 89 20.15 0.95 -7.45
CA LYS A 89 19.49 2.26 -7.43
C LYS A 89 18.08 2.11 -7.99
N TRP A 90 17.09 2.71 -7.36
CA TRP A 90 15.72 2.67 -7.87
C TRP A 90 14.98 3.97 -7.64
N GLN A 91 13.94 4.19 -8.44
CA GLN A 91 13.08 5.36 -8.36
C GLN A 91 11.65 4.99 -8.75
N ALA A 92 10.68 5.37 -7.91
CA ALA A 92 9.26 5.23 -8.23
C ALA A 92 8.86 6.13 -9.39
N HIS A 93 8.08 5.57 -10.32
CA HIS A 93 7.45 6.31 -11.42
C HIS A 93 5.96 6.50 -11.19
N LYS A 94 5.33 5.60 -10.40
CA LYS A 94 3.91 5.65 -10.05
C LYS A 94 3.71 5.30 -8.58
N ALA A 95 2.68 5.88 -7.97
CA ALA A 95 2.22 5.57 -6.62
C ALA A 95 0.68 5.53 -6.53
N PHE A 96 0.14 4.47 -5.95
CA PHE A 96 -1.28 4.23 -5.80
C PHE A 96 -1.62 4.07 -4.32
N MET A 97 -2.80 4.55 -3.89
CA MET A 97 -3.18 4.50 -2.48
C MET A 97 -4.65 4.15 -2.30
N SER A 98 -4.96 3.36 -1.27
CA SER A 98 -6.33 3.08 -0.83
C SER A 98 -7.04 4.36 -0.38
N CYS A 99 -8.37 4.38 -0.43
CA CYS A 99 -9.19 5.50 0.05
C CYS A 99 -8.92 5.79 1.54
N ASP A 100 -8.74 4.74 2.36
CA ASP A 100 -8.41 4.86 3.79
C ASP A 100 -6.99 5.39 4.08
N GLY A 101 -6.15 5.51 3.05
CA GLY A 101 -4.79 6.04 3.16
C GLY A 101 -3.81 5.17 3.95
N LYS A 102 -4.15 3.90 4.23
CA LYS A 102 -3.34 3.00 5.06
C LYS A 102 -2.60 1.91 4.28
N THR A 103 -2.92 1.73 3.00
CA THR A 103 -2.22 0.81 2.10
C THR A 103 -1.90 1.54 0.80
N GLY A 104 -0.73 1.25 0.24
CA GLY A 104 -0.32 1.82 -1.03
C GLY A 104 0.58 0.89 -1.82
N ALA A 105 0.82 1.25 -3.08
CA ALA A 105 1.74 0.55 -3.95
C ALA A 105 2.58 1.57 -4.72
N THR A 106 3.88 1.35 -4.77
CA THR A 106 4.81 2.10 -5.62
C THR A 106 5.37 1.15 -6.67
N THR A 107 5.63 1.68 -7.86
CA THR A 107 6.29 0.91 -8.92
C THR A 107 7.18 1.82 -9.75
N GLY A 108 8.30 1.30 -10.23
CA GLY A 108 9.30 2.10 -10.92
C GLY A 108 10.39 1.29 -11.56
N ALA A 109 11.52 1.93 -11.81
CA ALA A 109 12.69 1.31 -12.42
C ALA A 109 13.80 1.15 -11.39
N TRP A 110 14.61 0.10 -11.55
CA TRP A 110 15.88 -0.03 -10.86
C TRP A 110 17.02 -0.23 -11.85
N GLN A 111 18.23 0.13 -11.43
CA GLN A 111 19.47 -0.07 -12.16
C GLN A 111 20.58 -0.53 -11.20
N ARG A 112 21.35 -1.54 -11.63
CA ARG A 112 22.55 -2.01 -10.93
C ARG A 112 23.81 -1.35 -11.48
N PRO A 113 24.91 -1.34 -10.71
CA PRO A 113 26.19 -0.79 -11.16
C PRO A 113 26.75 -1.40 -12.46
N ASN A 114 26.41 -2.66 -12.74
CA ASN A 114 26.83 -3.35 -13.97
C ASN A 114 25.99 -2.97 -15.21
N GLY A 115 25.11 -1.98 -15.11
CA GLY A 115 24.26 -1.50 -16.20
C GLY A 115 22.97 -2.30 -16.40
N THR A 116 22.79 -3.45 -15.73
CA THR A 116 21.50 -4.16 -15.77
C THR A 116 20.41 -3.34 -15.11
N PHE A 117 19.21 -3.42 -15.65
CA PHE A 117 18.05 -2.65 -15.20
C PHE A 117 16.81 -3.53 -15.14
N GLY A 118 15.80 -3.04 -14.45
CA GLY A 118 14.55 -3.76 -14.33
C GLY A 118 13.46 -2.92 -13.72
N TYR A 119 12.44 -3.59 -13.20
CA TYR A 119 11.35 -2.97 -12.48
C TYR A 119 11.28 -3.43 -11.04
N PHE A 120 10.64 -2.61 -10.21
CA PHE A 120 10.16 -3.02 -8.90
C PHE A 120 8.69 -2.64 -8.74
N THR A 121 8.03 -3.36 -7.85
CA THR A 121 6.70 -3.06 -7.30
C THR A 121 6.74 -3.34 -5.80
N THR A 122 6.54 -2.32 -5.00
CA THR A 122 6.57 -2.39 -3.53
C THR A 122 5.19 -2.06 -2.98
N ILE A 123 4.65 -2.94 -2.14
CA ILE A 123 3.36 -2.77 -1.48
C ILE A 123 3.61 -2.31 -0.04
N TRP A 124 3.04 -1.18 0.31
CA TRP A 124 3.22 -0.49 1.58
C TRP A 124 1.98 -0.61 2.46
N GLN A 125 2.19 -0.82 3.76
CA GLN A 125 1.15 -0.75 4.78
C GLN A 125 1.59 0.14 5.94
N PHE A 126 0.67 0.98 6.42
CA PHE A 126 0.90 1.81 7.58
C PHE A 126 0.61 1.00 8.84
N ILE A 127 1.66 0.71 9.61
CA ILE A 127 1.56 -0.01 10.88
C ILE A 127 1.36 1.02 11.98
N GLN A 128 0.12 1.16 12.42
CA GLN A 128 -0.25 2.05 13.52
C GLN A 128 0.28 1.52 14.85
N LYS A 129 1.00 2.35 15.59
CA LYS A 129 1.62 2.03 16.89
C LYS A 129 0.73 2.42 18.07
N ASN A 130 -0.14 3.41 17.89
CA ASN A 130 -1.05 3.88 18.95
C ASN A 130 -2.33 4.51 18.36
N GLU A 131 -3.33 4.73 19.20
CA GLU A 131 -4.62 5.30 18.79
C GLU A 131 -4.55 6.76 18.33
N ARG A 132 -3.51 7.51 18.74
CA ARG A 132 -3.26 8.88 18.29
C ARG A 132 -2.94 8.96 16.80
N GLY A 133 -2.57 7.82 16.20
CA GLY A 133 -2.28 7.71 14.77
C GLY A 133 -0.80 7.71 14.44
N ASP A 134 0.07 7.66 15.44
CA ASP A 134 1.49 7.44 15.21
C ASP A 134 1.69 6.03 14.66
N GLY A 135 2.65 5.88 13.78
CA GLY A 135 2.93 4.62 13.12
C GLY A 135 4.08 4.77 12.14
N GLU A 136 4.33 3.72 11.39
CA GLU A 136 5.37 3.70 10.37
C GLU A 136 4.91 2.94 9.13
N TRP A 137 5.40 3.35 7.97
CA TRP A 137 5.22 2.60 6.75
C TRP A 137 6.19 1.43 6.72
N LYS A 138 5.66 0.24 6.47
CA LYS A 138 6.43 -0.98 6.23
C LYS A 138 6.00 -1.57 4.90
N TRP A 139 6.94 -2.07 4.13
CA TRP A 139 6.57 -2.83 2.93
C TRP A 139 6.22 -4.27 3.31
N VAL A 140 5.23 -4.83 2.63
CA VAL A 140 4.71 -6.19 2.84
C VAL A 140 4.95 -7.11 1.64
N VAL A 141 5.16 -6.52 0.47
CA VAL A 141 5.61 -7.21 -0.74
C VAL A 141 6.64 -6.33 -1.44
N ASP A 142 7.77 -6.90 -1.80
CA ASP A 142 8.73 -6.28 -2.73
C ASP A 142 8.99 -7.25 -3.89
N HIS A 143 8.47 -6.91 -5.07
CA HIS A 143 8.60 -7.73 -6.28
C HIS A 143 9.46 -6.99 -7.30
N GLY A 144 10.36 -7.69 -7.96
CA GLY A 144 11.12 -7.14 -9.07
C GLY A 144 11.71 -8.21 -9.97
N ASP A 145 12.09 -7.79 -11.18
CA ASP A 145 12.96 -8.57 -12.07
C ASP A 145 13.70 -7.64 -13.04
N ALA A 146 14.74 -8.17 -13.67
CA ALA A 146 15.44 -7.56 -14.78
C ALA A 146 14.51 -7.46 -16.00
N LEU A 147 14.72 -6.42 -16.80
CA LEU A 147 14.01 -6.22 -18.05
C LEU A 147 15.00 -6.22 -19.21
N SER A 148 14.54 -6.60 -20.40
CA SER A 148 15.29 -6.40 -21.65
C SER A 148 15.25 -4.95 -22.12
N THR A 149 14.19 -4.23 -21.78
CA THR A 149 13.96 -2.83 -22.14
C THR A 149 13.71 -2.02 -20.86
N PRO A 150 14.44 -0.91 -20.62
CA PRO A 150 14.26 -0.14 -19.40
C PRO A 150 12.89 0.54 -19.41
N ARG A 151 12.28 0.70 -18.22
CA ARG A 151 11.10 1.55 -18.08
C ARG A 151 11.48 3.00 -18.38
N VAL A 152 10.68 3.68 -19.20
CA VAL A 152 10.89 5.09 -19.53
C VAL A 152 10.94 5.91 -18.24
N PRO A 153 12.01 6.68 -17.99
CA PRO A 153 12.10 7.57 -16.84
C PRO A 153 10.92 8.55 -16.83
N LYS A 154 10.38 8.84 -15.65
CA LYS A 154 9.37 9.89 -15.48
C LYS A 154 9.95 11.02 -14.64
N GLU A 155 9.80 12.26 -15.13
CA GLU A 155 10.18 13.46 -14.36
C GLU A 155 9.27 13.68 -13.15
N MET A 156 7.98 13.34 -13.28
CA MET A 156 6.99 13.41 -12.20
C MET A 156 6.41 12.04 -11.89
N ILE A 157 6.27 11.75 -10.59
CA ILE A 157 5.64 10.52 -10.12
C ILE A 157 4.13 10.64 -10.34
N GLU A 158 3.57 9.71 -11.12
CA GLU A 158 2.13 9.63 -11.36
C GLU A 158 1.44 9.10 -10.09
N THR A 159 0.36 9.74 -9.65
CA THR A 159 -0.37 9.32 -8.45
C THR A 159 -1.86 9.11 -8.72
N LYS A 160 -2.45 8.10 -8.07
CA LYS A 160 -3.91 7.88 -8.08
C LYS A 160 -4.37 7.30 -6.74
N VAL A 161 -5.47 7.82 -6.23
CA VAL A 161 -6.13 7.39 -4.99
C VAL A 161 -7.41 6.63 -5.35
N ALA A 162 -7.69 5.55 -4.63
CA ALA A 162 -8.93 4.81 -4.79
C ALA A 162 -10.14 5.66 -4.40
N SER A 163 -11.26 5.44 -5.08
CA SER A 163 -12.52 6.10 -4.72
C SER A 163 -13.01 5.61 -3.36
N CYS A 164 -13.52 6.52 -2.53
CA CYS A 164 -14.24 6.18 -1.32
C CYS A 164 -15.73 5.87 -1.55
N LYS A 165 -16.20 5.98 -2.81
CA LYS A 165 -17.61 5.79 -3.15
C LYS A 165 -17.94 4.30 -3.27
N GLY A 166 -19.09 3.90 -2.75
CA GLY A 166 -19.55 2.51 -2.83
C GLY A 166 -18.71 1.58 -1.94
N ARG A 167 -18.84 0.27 -2.15
CA ARG A 167 -18.11 -0.74 -1.41
C ARG A 167 -17.36 -1.64 -2.39
N ALA A 168 -16.04 -1.60 -2.35
CA ALA A 168 -15.21 -2.51 -3.13
C ALA A 168 -15.45 -3.95 -2.65
N PRO A 169 -15.62 -4.94 -3.55
CA PRO A 169 -15.73 -6.34 -3.16
C PRO A 169 -14.35 -6.94 -2.88
N ALA A 170 -14.22 -7.70 -1.80
CA ALA A 170 -13.07 -8.56 -1.55
C ALA A 170 -13.33 -9.96 -2.16
N LEU A 171 -13.05 -10.11 -3.45
CA LEU A 171 -13.15 -11.40 -4.12
C LEU A 171 -11.90 -12.23 -3.83
N LEU A 172 -12.10 -13.44 -3.31
CA LEU A 172 -11.04 -14.42 -3.12
C LEU A 172 -10.94 -15.26 -4.40
N THR A 173 -9.73 -15.33 -4.96
CA THR A 173 -9.42 -16.20 -6.09
C THR A 173 -8.55 -17.34 -5.60
N ALA A 174 -8.88 -18.58 -5.96
CA ALA A 174 -8.01 -19.71 -5.68
C ALA A 174 -6.85 -19.76 -6.70
N PRO A 175 -5.62 -20.07 -6.26
CA PRO A 175 -4.53 -20.31 -7.20
C PRO A 175 -4.80 -21.54 -8.06
N ALA A 176 -4.15 -21.60 -9.24
CA ALA A 176 -4.07 -22.84 -9.99
C ALA A 176 -3.37 -23.94 -9.17
N GLU A 177 -3.64 -25.20 -9.48
CA GLU A 177 -3.00 -26.32 -8.79
C GLU A 177 -1.47 -26.22 -8.86
N GLY A 178 -0.79 -26.33 -7.71
CA GLY A 178 0.65 -26.21 -7.59
C GLY A 178 1.19 -24.77 -7.59
N ALA A 179 0.37 -23.75 -7.85
CA ALA A 179 0.81 -22.36 -7.82
C ALA A 179 0.88 -21.81 -6.38
N GLN A 180 1.90 -21.01 -6.10
CA GLN A 180 1.97 -20.21 -4.88
C GLN A 180 1.30 -18.86 -5.10
N MET A 181 0.52 -18.41 -4.13
CA MET A 181 -0.21 -17.16 -4.24
C MET A 181 -0.43 -16.52 -2.87
N LYS A 182 -0.36 -15.19 -2.81
CA LYS A 182 -0.88 -14.39 -1.69
C LYS A 182 -1.64 -13.20 -2.25
N SER A 183 -2.84 -13.01 -1.76
CA SER A 183 -3.61 -11.78 -1.94
C SER A 183 -3.65 -10.98 -0.64
N GLY A 184 -3.68 -9.66 -0.77
CA GLY A 184 -3.91 -8.75 0.34
C GLY A 184 -4.81 -7.60 -0.07
N PHE A 185 -5.47 -7.01 0.93
CA PHE A 185 -6.43 -5.93 0.74
C PHE A 185 -6.12 -4.82 1.73
N SER A 186 -6.36 -3.57 1.32
CA SER A 186 -6.54 -2.48 2.26
C SER A 186 -7.73 -2.76 3.18
N ARG A 187 -7.79 -2.09 4.33
CA ARG A 187 -8.86 -2.33 5.31
C ARG A 187 -10.24 -1.97 4.74
N ASP A 188 -10.30 -0.92 3.93
CA ASP A 188 -11.48 -0.51 3.18
C ASP A 188 -11.71 -1.27 1.85
N GLN A 189 -10.84 -2.24 1.53
CA GLN A 189 -10.87 -3.07 0.31
C GLN A 189 -10.68 -2.29 -1.01
N SER A 190 -10.45 -0.98 -0.95
CA SER A 190 -10.34 -0.11 -2.12
C SER A 190 -9.02 -0.28 -2.89
N LEU A 191 -8.02 -0.92 -2.30
CA LEU A 191 -6.79 -1.39 -2.95
C LEU A 191 -6.61 -2.87 -2.63
N SER A 192 -6.38 -3.68 -3.65
CA SER A 192 -6.00 -5.09 -3.48
C SER A 192 -4.74 -5.39 -4.27
N TYR A 193 -3.92 -6.31 -3.79
CA TYR A 193 -2.79 -6.82 -4.52
C TYR A 193 -2.80 -8.35 -4.49
N THR A 194 -2.26 -8.96 -5.53
CA THR A 194 -2.07 -10.40 -5.62
C THR A 194 -0.74 -10.66 -6.31
N TRP A 195 0.05 -11.56 -5.76
CA TRP A 195 1.14 -12.17 -6.51
C TRP A 195 0.88 -13.67 -6.66
N VAL A 196 1.30 -14.21 -7.79
CA VAL A 196 1.19 -15.63 -8.15
C VAL A 196 2.51 -16.09 -8.72
N VAL A 197 2.97 -17.28 -8.32
CA VAL A 197 4.10 -18.00 -8.89
C VAL A 197 3.59 -19.36 -9.35
N GLN A 198 3.70 -19.63 -10.64
CA GLN A 198 3.27 -20.88 -11.25
C GLN A 198 4.32 -21.98 -11.04
N PRO A 199 3.96 -23.26 -11.21
CA PRO A 199 4.91 -24.37 -11.10
C PRO A 199 6.11 -24.29 -12.06
N ASP A 200 5.97 -23.58 -13.18
CA ASP A 200 7.03 -23.35 -14.17
C ASP A 200 7.96 -22.16 -13.80
N GLY A 201 7.75 -21.53 -12.63
CA GLY A 201 8.49 -20.37 -12.15
C GLY A 201 8.06 -19.04 -12.79
N SER A 202 7.12 -19.04 -13.73
CA SER A 202 6.51 -17.79 -14.19
C SER A 202 5.74 -17.13 -13.05
N ARG A 203 5.82 -15.80 -12.96
CA ARG A 203 5.22 -15.08 -11.84
C ARG A 203 4.63 -13.75 -12.25
N THR A 204 3.62 -13.32 -11.51
CA THR A 204 2.89 -12.09 -11.76
C THR A 204 2.66 -11.38 -10.43
N VAL A 205 2.74 -10.05 -10.44
CA VAL A 205 2.19 -9.19 -9.39
C VAL A 205 1.17 -8.23 -10.00
N GLU A 206 -0.03 -8.23 -9.43
CA GLU A 206 -1.15 -7.39 -9.85
C GLU A 206 -1.61 -6.52 -8.67
N VAL A 207 -1.82 -5.23 -8.93
CA VAL A 207 -2.46 -4.29 -8.00
C VAL A 207 -3.70 -3.72 -8.65
N LYS A 208 -4.83 -3.82 -7.95
CA LYS A 208 -6.11 -3.23 -8.36
C LYS A 208 -6.53 -2.10 -7.44
N LEU A 209 -7.18 -1.10 -8.03
CA LEU A 209 -7.67 0.08 -7.36
C LEU A 209 -9.15 0.28 -7.66
N TRP A 210 -9.95 0.51 -6.64
CA TRP A 210 -11.38 0.75 -6.75
C TRP A 210 -11.67 2.15 -7.30
N ASN A 211 -12.47 2.25 -8.36
CA ASN A 211 -12.83 3.53 -8.97
C ASN A 211 -14.20 4.08 -8.51
N GLY A 212 -14.92 3.33 -7.66
CA GLY A 212 -16.28 3.68 -7.23
C GLY A 212 -17.38 2.77 -7.80
N GLN A 213 -17.03 1.94 -8.79
CA GLN A 213 -17.93 1.03 -9.49
C GLN A 213 -17.30 -0.35 -9.71
N MET A 214 -16.01 -0.41 -10.05
CA MET A 214 -15.25 -1.63 -10.25
C MET A 214 -13.78 -1.46 -9.85
N SER A 215 -13.10 -2.58 -9.66
CA SER A 215 -11.65 -2.63 -9.41
C SER A 215 -10.89 -2.62 -10.74
N GLU A 216 -10.05 -1.61 -10.94
CA GLU A 216 -9.20 -1.45 -12.13
C GLU A 216 -7.77 -1.92 -11.83
N THR A 217 -7.16 -2.67 -12.74
CA THR A 217 -5.74 -3.02 -12.63
C THR A 217 -4.88 -1.79 -12.92
N VAL A 218 -4.11 -1.37 -11.92
CA VAL A 218 -3.23 -0.19 -11.98
C VAL A 218 -1.74 -0.55 -12.07
N ILE A 219 -1.38 -1.75 -11.61
CA ILE A 219 -0.07 -2.36 -11.81
C ILE A 219 -0.30 -3.81 -12.24
N LEU A 220 0.35 -4.22 -13.32
CA LEU A 220 0.46 -5.61 -13.73
C LEU A 220 1.89 -5.81 -14.24
N ASP A 221 2.68 -6.56 -13.48
CA ASP A 221 4.01 -6.96 -13.89
C ASP A 221 4.11 -8.47 -13.98
N GLN A 222 4.72 -8.96 -15.06
CA GLN A 222 4.80 -10.37 -15.40
C GLN A 222 6.24 -10.76 -15.68
N VAL A 223 6.61 -11.94 -15.24
CA VAL A 223 7.90 -12.57 -15.49
C VAL A 223 7.63 -13.94 -16.09
N ALA A 224 8.22 -14.20 -17.26
CA ALA A 224 8.14 -15.50 -17.91
C ALA A 224 8.92 -16.57 -17.13
N ALA A 225 8.56 -17.83 -17.31
CA ALA A 225 9.35 -18.95 -16.83
C ALA A 225 10.80 -18.84 -17.32
N SER A 226 11.76 -19.12 -16.45
CA SER A 226 13.15 -19.28 -16.87
C SER A 226 13.25 -20.54 -17.73
N LYS A 227 13.82 -20.44 -18.93
CA LYS A 227 14.04 -21.57 -19.84
C LYS A 227 15.06 -22.56 -19.28
#